data_AF-U6Q1N4-F1
#
_entry.id   AF-U6Q1N4-F1
#
_cell.length_a   1.000
_cell.length_b   1.000
_cell.length_c   1.000
_cell.angle_alpha   90.00
_cell.angle_beta   90.00
_cell.angle_gamma   90.00
#
_symmetry.space_group_name_H-M   'P 1'
#
loop_
_entity.id
_entity.type
_entity.pdbx_description
1 polymer ?
#
loop_
_entity_poly.entity_id
_entity_poly.type
_entity_poly.pdbx_seq_one_letter_code
_entity_poly.pdbx_strand_id
1 'polypeptide(L)' 'MGRFLLTREDIEKLEKNKYVAKASETTITYTFEFKRLFIDEYIAGKPARKIFAENGFDIAMIGIKRVE' A
#
# COMPACT_ATOMS: atom_id res chain seq x y z
N MET A 1 -6.18 -22.31 -5.51
CA MET A 1 -6.12 -20.90 -5.96
C MET A 1 -6.54 -19.99 -4.81
N GLY A 2 -5.60 -19.56 -3.96
CA GLY A 2 -5.93 -18.72 -2.81
C GLY A 2 -6.09 -17.26 -3.23
N ARG A 3 -7.33 -16.76 -3.30
CA ARG A 3 -7.58 -15.32 -3.31
C ARG A 3 -7.15 -14.78 -1.94
N PHE A 4 -6.01 -14.12 -1.88
CA PHE A 4 -5.66 -13.28 -0.74
C PHE A 4 -6.61 -12.08 -0.78
N LEU A 5 -7.72 -12.20 -0.05
CA LEU A 5 -8.64 -11.09 0.22
C LEU A 5 -8.04 -10.31 1.39
N LEU A 6 -7.96 -8.99 1.28
CA LEU A 6 -7.68 -8.16 2.45
C LEU A 6 -8.82 -8.38 3.45
N THR A 7 -8.47 -8.63 4.71
CA THR A 7 -9.48 -8.72 5.76
C THR A 7 -10.04 -7.34 6.07
N ARG A 8 -11.15 -7.28 6.79
CA ARG A 8 -11.76 -6.01 7.19
C ARG A 8 -10.81 -5.18 8.08
N GLU A 9 -10.06 -5.84 8.96
CA GLU A 9 -9.04 -5.20 9.80
C GLU A 9 -7.91 -4.59 8.97
N ASP A 10 -7.53 -5.26 7.88
CA ASP A 10 -6.55 -4.78 6.93
C ASP A 10 -7.06 -3.53 6.20
N ILE A 11 -8.30 -3.56 5.70
CA ILE A 11 -8.95 -2.43 5.05
C ILE A 11 -9.05 -1.24 6.00
N GLU A 12 -9.47 -1.43 7.26
CA GLU A 12 -9.56 -0.37 8.26
C GLU A 12 -8.20 0.26 8.58
N LYS A 13 -7.13 -0.53 8.66
CA LYS A 13 -5.76 -0.02 8.85
C LYS A 13 -5.30 0.81 7.66
N LEU A 14 -5.63 0.39 6.43
CA LEU A 14 -5.33 1.15 5.23
C LEU A 14 -6.15 2.44 5.15
N GLU A 15 -7.46 2.38 5.36
CA GLU A 15 -8.34 3.56 5.32
C GLU A 15 -8.01 4.58 6.41
N LYS A 16 -7.47 4.14 7.55
CA LYS A 16 -6.92 5.06 8.56
C LYS A 16 -5.70 5.83 8.08
N ASN A 17 -5.02 5.38 7.04
CA ASN A 17 -3.85 6.06 6.53
C ASN A 17 -4.27 7.13 5.51
N LYS A 18 -3.85 8.38 5.73
CA LYS A 18 -4.18 9.56 4.90
C LYS A 18 -3.80 9.43 3.41
N TYR A 19 -2.96 8.45 3.10
CA TYR A 19 -2.45 8.17 1.76
C TYR A 19 -3.30 7.15 0.98
N VAL A 20 -4.32 6.57 1.61
CA VAL A 20 -5.31 5.68 0.97
C VAL A 20 -6.56 6.48 0.68
N ALA A 21 -6.92 6.55 -0.60
CA ALA A 21 -8.18 7.16 -1.02
C ALA A 21 -9.37 6.20 -0.77
N LYS A 22 -9.16 4.90 -1.01
CA LYS A 22 -10.17 3.86 -0.80
C LYS A 22 -9.50 2.49 -0.75
N ALA A 23 -9.83 1.66 0.24
CA ALA A 23 -9.44 0.26 0.23
C ALA A 23 -10.67 -0.65 0.07
N SER A 24 -10.47 -1.80 -0.55
CA SER A 24 -11.46 -2.84 -0.73
C SER A 24 -10.76 -4.19 -0.64
N GLU A 25 -11.53 -5.25 -0.41
CA GLU A 25 -11.03 -6.61 -0.18
C GLU A 25 -10.10 -7.12 -1.30
N THR A 26 -10.19 -6.53 -2.50
CA THR A 26 -9.43 -6.92 -3.69
C THR A 26 -8.62 -5.79 -4.32
N THR A 27 -8.77 -4.54 -3.89
CA THR A 27 -8.15 -3.38 -4.55
C THR A 27 -7.89 -2.26 -3.56
N ILE A 28 -6.71 -1.64 -3.66
CA ILE A 28 -6.33 -0.48 -2.87
C ILE A 28 -6.15 0.70 -3.82
N THR A 29 -6.86 1.78 -3.56
CA THR A 29 -6.78 3.04 -4.28
C THR A 29 -6.00 4.02 -3.44
N TYR A 30 -4.81 4.38 -3.90
CA TYR A 30 -3.97 5.39 -3.24
C TYR A 30 -4.30 6.80 -3.75
N THR A 31 -4.05 7.80 -2.91
CA THR A 31 -4.19 9.20 -3.30
C THR A 31 -3.12 9.60 -4.33
N PHE A 32 -3.41 10.64 -5.13
CA PHE A 32 -2.44 11.18 -6.09
C PHE A 32 -1.17 11.70 -5.41
N GLU A 33 -1.30 12.30 -4.23
CA GLU A 33 -0.17 12.78 -3.43
C GLU A 33 0.77 11.63 -3.05
N PHE A 34 0.19 10.51 -2.60
CA PHE A 34 0.99 9.33 -2.27
C PHE A 34 1.67 8.74 -3.50
N LYS A 35 0.99 8.66 -4.66
CA LYS A 35 1.62 8.20 -5.91
C LYS A 35 2.83 9.05 -6.28
N ARG A 36 2.73 10.38 -6.13
CA ARG A 36 3.83 11.30 -6.43
C ARG A 36 5.01 11.09 -5.47
N LEU A 37 4.75 11.04 -4.16
CA LEU A 37 5.78 10.76 -3.15
C LEU A 37 6.43 9.39 -3.38
N PHE A 38 5.62 8.40 -3.71
CA PHE A 38 6.08 7.05 -4.00
C PHE A 38 7.02 7.02 -5.20
N ILE A 39 6.67 7.69 -6.31
CA ILE A 39 7.52 7.78 -7.48
C ILE A 39 8.83 8.50 -7.14
N ASP A 40 8.77 9.61 -6.42
CA ASP A 40 9.95 10.40 -6.04
C ASP A 40 10.93 9.59 -5.18
N GLU A 41 10.43 8.93 -4.13
CA GLU A 41 11.24 8.08 -3.27
C GLU A 41 11.74 6.82 -3.99
N TYR A 42 10.94 6.25 -4.88
CA TYR A 42 11.32 5.08 -5.68
C TYR A 42 12.43 5.43 -6.67
N ILE A 43 12.34 6.59 -7.32
CA ILE A 43 13.40 7.15 -8.18
C ILE A 43 14.65 7.48 -7.37
N ALA A 44 14.50 7.94 -6.13
CA ALA A 44 15.62 8.16 -5.20
C ALA A 44 16.33 6.85 -4.78
N GLY A 45 15.87 5.69 -5.25
CA GLY A 45 16.47 4.39 -4.98
C GLY A 45 15.93 3.70 -3.73
N LYS A 46 14.89 4.24 -3.10
CA LYS A 46 14.23 3.55 -1.98
C LYS A 46 13.32 2.44 -2.51
N PRO A 47 13.43 1.21 -2.00
CA PRO A 47 12.52 0.16 -2.39
C PRO A 47 11.11 0.48 -1.87
N ALA A 48 10.09 0.11 -2.63
CA ALA A 48 8.67 0.28 -2.27
C ALA A 48 8.37 -0.12 -0.81
N ARG A 49 8.98 -1.22 -0.35
CA ARG A 49 8.90 -1.72 1.04
C ARG A 49 9.24 -0.65 2.08
N LYS A 50 10.34 0.08 1.86
CA LYS A 50 10.81 1.15 2.74
C LYS A 50 9.86 2.33 2.72
N ILE A 51 9.43 2.75 1.53
CA ILE A 51 8.50 3.88 1.35
C ILE A 51 7.19 3.60 2.10
N PHE A 52 6.65 2.39 1.94
CA PHE A 52 5.46 1.95 2.66
C PHE A 52 5.70 1.95 4.18
N ALA A 53 6.76 1.31 4.68
CA ALA A 53 7.05 1.31 6.11
C ALA A 53 7.26 2.70 6.71
N GLU A 54 7.99 3.59 6.05
CA GLU A 54 8.21 4.97 6.51
C GLU A 54 6.91 5.79 6.53
N ASN A 55 5.97 5.49 5.64
CA ASN A 55 4.65 6.11 5.59
C ASN A 55 3.59 5.38 6.44
N GLY A 56 4.01 4.47 7.32
CA GLY A 56 3.11 3.75 8.23
C GLY A 56 2.22 2.71 7.53
N PHE A 57 2.60 2.27 6.34
CA PHE A 57 1.95 1.18 5.65
C PHE A 57 2.58 -0.15 6.03
N ASP A 58 1.71 -1.09 6.33
CA ASP A 58 2.12 -2.44 6.67
C ASP A 58 2.42 -3.23 5.38
N ILE A 59 3.73 -3.43 5.13
CA ILE A 59 4.25 -4.03 3.89
C ILE A 59 3.71 -5.47 3.72
N ALA A 60 3.47 -6.17 4.82
CA ALA A 60 2.91 -7.52 4.82
C ALA A 60 1.45 -7.51 4.32
N MET A 61 0.74 -6.42 4.60
CA MET A 61 -0.68 -6.22 4.35
C MET A 61 -0.98 -5.73 2.93
N ILE A 62 -0.11 -4.87 2.38
CA ILE A 62 -0.18 -4.45 0.97
C ILE A 62 0.15 -5.62 0.03
N GLY A 63 0.78 -6.68 0.54
CA GLY A 63 0.97 -7.90 -0.21
C GLY A 63 1.82 -7.65 -1.44
N ILE A 64 3.14 -7.74 -1.28
CA ILE A 64 4.09 -7.84 -2.41
C ILE A 64 3.96 -9.23 -3.03
N LYS A 65 2.74 -9.62 -3.42
CA LYS A 65 2.44 -10.88 -4.07
C LYS A 65 2.22 -10.68 -5.56
N ARG A 66 2.87 -9.67 -6.14
CA ARG A 66 2.97 -9.39 -7.59
C ARG A 66 4.23 -8.58 -7.95
N VAL A 67 5.37 -8.92 -7.35
CA VAL A 67 6.65 -8.69 -8.02
C VAL A 67 7.22 -10.08 -8.28
N GLU A 68 6.70 -10.70 -9.33
CA GLU A 68 7.43 -11.75 -10.07
C GLU A 68 7.90 -11.08 -11.36
#